data_AF-A0A1H7FLS8-F1
#
_entry.id   AF-A0A1H7FLS8-F1
#
_cell.length_a   1.000
_cell.length_b   1.000
_cell.length_c   1.000
_cell.angle_alpha   90.00
_cell.angle_beta   90.00
_cell.angle_gamma   90.00
#
_symmetry.space_group_name_H-M   'P 1'
#
loop_
_entity.id
_entity.type
_entity.pdbx_description
1 polymer ?
#
loop_
_entity_poly.entity_id
_entity_poly.type
_entity_poly.pdbx_seq_one_letter_code
_entity_poly.pdbx_strand_id
1 'polypeptide(L)'
;MKGDTLLAVSLTEQMPILNAAVQIAFVMVMAGVILAMIRLIKGPSLPDRVVALDTMTVLVVAFSGLFAIDTGVAAFLDVAVVLALIGFLATVALARFVERRTSRPDAQRLHRAGEDSEDGA
;
A
#
# COMPACT_ATOMS: atom_id res chain seq x y z
N MET A 1 26.48 -26.12 12.47
CA MET A 1 25.34 -25.17 12.49
C MET A 1 25.70 -23.74 12.91
N LYS A 2 26.53 -23.49 13.93
CA LYS A 2 26.97 -22.10 14.26
C LYS A 2 28.05 -21.55 13.30
N GLY A 3 28.83 -22.44 12.69
CA GLY A 3 29.86 -22.09 11.71
C GLY A 3 29.28 -21.53 10.41
N ASP A 4 28.19 -22.10 9.89
CA ASP A 4 27.60 -21.68 8.61
C ASP A 4 27.02 -20.26 8.70
N THR A 5 26.41 -19.91 9.83
CA THR A 5 25.90 -18.57 10.09
C THR A 5 27.03 -17.55 10.28
N LEU A 6 28.15 -17.93 10.92
CA LEU A 6 29.31 -17.04 11.09
C LEU A 6 30.10 -16.82 9.80
N LEU A 7 30.14 -17.80 8.91
CA LEU A 7 30.72 -17.64 7.57
C LEU A 7 29.80 -16.82 6.66
N ALA A 8 28.48 -17.01 6.72
CA ALA A 8 27.53 -16.16 6.00
C ALA A 8 27.55 -14.71 6.51
N VAL A 9 27.61 -14.49 7.83
CA VAL A 9 27.79 -13.16 8.43
C VAL A 9 29.14 -12.57 8.02
N SER A 10 30.24 -13.32 8.07
CA SER A 10 31.55 -12.84 7.59
C SER A 10 31.57 -12.50 6.09
N LEU A 11 30.85 -13.24 5.24
CA LEU A 11 30.74 -12.97 3.81
C LEU A 11 29.86 -11.73 3.52
N THR A 12 28.79 -11.55 4.30
CA THR A 12 27.96 -10.33 4.25
C THR A 12 28.73 -9.11 4.75
N GLU A 13 29.53 -9.24 5.81
CA GLU A 13 30.47 -8.22 6.29
C GLU A 13 31.55 -7.89 5.24
N GLN A 14 31.93 -8.85 4.39
CA GLN A 14 32.84 -8.64 3.26
C GLN A 14 32.18 -7.93 2.06
N MET A 15 30.84 -7.78 2.03
CA MET A 15 30.10 -7.00 1.04
C MET A 15 29.59 -5.68 1.66
N PRO A 16 30.48 -4.75 2.02
CA PRO A 16 30.12 -3.53 2.75
C PRO A 16 29.08 -2.69 2.01
N ILE A 17 29.08 -2.76 0.67
CA ILE A 17 28.15 -2.02 -0.19
C ILE A 17 26.72 -2.55 -0.03
N LEU A 18 26.51 -3.87 0.02
CA LEU A 18 25.17 -4.44 0.16
C LEU A 18 24.58 -4.11 1.52
N ASN A 19 25.35 -4.31 2.59
CA ASN A 19 24.89 -4.02 3.95
C ASN A 19 24.53 -2.52 4.10
N ALA A 20 25.41 -1.62 3.62
CA ALA A 20 25.12 -0.19 3.60
C ALA A 20 23.85 0.14 2.80
N ALA A 21 23.68 -0.47 1.61
CA ALA A 21 22.49 -0.26 0.78
C ALA A 21 21.20 -0.71 1.49
N VAL A 22 21.22 -1.88 2.15
CA VAL A 22 20.07 -2.40 2.90
C VAL A 22 19.73 -1.51 4.09
N GLN A 23 20.73 -1.06 4.87
CA GLN A 23 20.51 -0.14 5.99
C GLN A 23 19.95 1.21 5.54
N ILE A 24 20.52 1.80 4.48
CA ILE A 24 20.02 3.04 3.90
C ILE A 24 18.58 2.85 3.39
N ALA A 25 18.30 1.73 2.73
CA ALA A 25 16.94 1.40 2.27
C ALA A 25 15.95 1.27 3.43
N PHE A 26 16.31 0.64 4.55
CA PHE A 26 15.47 0.59 5.75
C PHE A 26 15.15 1.98 6.27
N VAL A 27 16.15 2.87 6.37
CA VAL A 27 15.95 4.26 6.81
C VAL A 27 15.01 4.99 5.86
N MET A 28 15.19 4.85 4.54
CA MET A 28 14.32 5.47 3.54
C MET A 28 12.88 4.93 3.60
N VAL A 29 12.70 3.62 3.78
CA VAL A 29 11.38 3.00 3.93
C VAL A 29 10.68 3.50 5.18
N MET A 30 11.38 3.55 6.33
CA MET A 30 10.82 4.08 7.57
C MET A 30 10.45 5.55 7.47
N ALA A 31 11.29 6.36 6.82
CA ALA A 31 10.95 7.75 6.50
C ALA A 31 9.71 7.82 5.61
N GLY A 32 9.62 6.97 4.58
CA GLY A 32 8.45 6.83 3.72
C GLY A 32 7.18 6.50 4.50
N VAL A 33 7.24 5.58 5.47
CA VAL A 33 6.10 5.21 6.32
C VAL A 33 5.62 6.41 7.14
N ILE A 34 6.54 7.17 7.71
CA ILE A 34 6.22 8.40 8.46
C ILE A 34 5.55 9.43 7.54
N LEU A 35 6.09 9.65 6.33
CA LEU A 35 5.52 10.58 5.36
C LEU A 35 4.12 10.14 4.89
N ALA A 36 3.94 8.86 4.60
CA ALA A 36 2.65 8.29 4.25
C ALA A 36 1.64 8.43 5.40
N MET A 37 2.07 8.27 6.66
CA MET A 37 1.24 8.48 7.84
C MET A 37 0.80 9.94 7.97
N ILE A 38 1.71 10.88 7.76
CA ILE A 38 1.38 12.30 7.76
C ILE A 38 0.35 12.60 6.65
N ARG A 39 0.51 12.04 5.45
CA ARG A 39 -0.45 12.21 4.34
C ARG A 39 -1.81 11.56 4.64
N LEU A 40 -1.83 10.40 5.29
CA LEU A 40 -3.05 9.71 5.69
C LEU A 40 -3.89 10.55 6.66
N ILE A 41 -3.23 11.21 7.63
CA ILE A 41 -3.89 12.03 8.64
C ILE A 41 -4.30 13.40 8.07
N LYS A 42 -3.39 14.07 7.35
CA LYS A 42 -3.59 15.44 6.83
C LYS A 42 -4.22 15.50 5.43
N GLY A 43 -4.53 14.35 4.82
CA GLY A 43 -5.10 14.28 3.49
C GLY A 43 -6.44 15.00 3.40
N PRO A 44 -6.62 15.95 2.44
CA PRO A 44 -7.81 16.79 2.37
C PRO A 44 -9.04 16.05 1.83
N SER A 45 -8.85 15.07 0.95
CA SER A 45 -9.94 14.28 0.36
C SER A 45 -9.87 12.80 0.77
N LEU A 46 -11.00 12.08 0.67
CA LEU A 46 -11.03 10.63 0.88
C LEU A 46 -10.11 9.86 -0.09
N PRO A 47 -10.07 10.17 -1.41
CA PRO A 47 -9.11 9.56 -2.32
C PRO A 47 -7.65 9.75 -1.89
N ASP A 48 -7.26 10.95 -1.43
CA ASP A 48 -5.88 11.22 -0.97
C ASP A 48 -5.46 10.30 0.18
N ARG A 49 -6.37 10.09 1.13
CA ARG A 49 -6.13 9.23 2.29
C ARG A 49 -5.97 7.78 1.87
N VAL A 50 -6.73 7.34 0.87
CA VAL A 50 -6.62 5.95 0.40
C VAL A 50 -5.32 5.74 -0.35
N VAL A 51 -4.92 6.67 -1.21
CA VAL A 51 -3.62 6.58 -1.87
C VAL A 51 -2.48 6.54 -0.85
N ALA A 52 -2.60 7.28 0.27
CA ALA A 52 -1.64 7.21 1.37
C ALA A 52 -1.62 5.82 2.04
N LEU A 53 -2.79 5.20 2.24
CA LEU A 53 -2.91 3.84 2.79
C LEU A 53 -2.33 2.77 1.85
N ASP A 54 -2.57 2.91 0.54
CA ASP A 54 -1.99 2.03 -0.48
C ASP A 54 -0.46 2.16 -0.50
N THR A 55 0.04 3.40 -0.45
CA THR A 55 1.48 3.68 -0.33
C THR A 55 2.09 3.03 0.91
N MET A 56 1.41 3.06 2.05
CA MET A 56 1.86 2.32 3.24
C MET A 56 1.97 0.82 2.99
N THR A 57 1.00 0.24 2.30
CA THR A 57 1.03 -1.19 1.98
C THR A 57 2.25 -1.53 1.14
N VAL A 58 2.54 -0.73 0.11
CA VAL A 58 3.76 -0.88 -0.71
C VAL A 58 5.03 -0.73 0.13
N LEU A 59 5.06 0.20 1.09
CA LEU A 59 6.21 0.36 1.98
C LEU A 59 6.41 -0.85 2.91
N VAL A 60 5.33 -1.47 3.38
CA VAL A 60 5.40 -2.72 4.18
C VAL A 60 5.90 -3.89 3.33
N VAL A 61 5.48 -3.96 2.05
CA VAL A 61 6.01 -4.94 1.09
C VAL A 61 7.52 -4.74 0.89
N ALA A 62 7.97 -3.51 0.69
CA ALA A 62 9.39 -3.18 0.56
C ALA A 62 10.18 -3.51 1.84
N PHE A 63 9.62 -3.20 3.02
CA PHE A 63 10.20 -3.58 4.30
C PHE A 63 10.38 -5.10 4.43
N SER A 64 9.35 -5.87 4.05
CA SER A 64 9.37 -7.34 4.11
C SER A 64 10.44 -7.92 3.18
N GLY A 65 10.61 -7.35 1.98
CA GLY A 65 11.69 -7.71 1.06
C GLY A 65 13.08 -7.39 1.60
N LEU A 66 13.29 -6.21 2.18
CA LEU A 66 14.55 -5.85 2.83
C LEU A 66 14.85 -6.77 4.02
N PHE A 67 13.83 -7.12 4.79
CA PHE A 67 13.97 -8.02 5.93
C PHE A 67 14.28 -9.45 5.51
N ALA A 68 13.79 -9.90 4.35
CA ALA A 68 14.20 -11.17 3.76
C ALA A 68 15.69 -11.19 3.40
N ILE A 69 16.21 -10.07 2.87
CA ILE A 69 17.65 -9.93 2.53
C ILE A 69 18.49 -9.90 3.81
N ASP A 70 18.07 -9.14 4.81
CA ASP A 70 18.79 -8.97 6.08
C ASP A 70 18.86 -10.26 6.90
N THR A 71 17.74 -11.01 6.97
CA THR A 71 17.65 -12.25 7.76
C THR A 71 18.00 -13.52 6.98
N GLY A 72 18.01 -13.44 5.64
CA GLY A 72 18.15 -14.61 4.75
C GLY A 72 16.92 -15.54 4.73
N VAL A 73 15.81 -15.14 5.36
CA VAL A 73 14.60 -15.97 5.46
C VAL A 73 13.63 -15.64 4.31
N ALA A 74 13.52 -16.55 3.35
CA ALA A 74 12.66 -16.35 2.17
C ALA A 74 11.16 -16.24 2.47
N ALA A 75 10.69 -16.74 3.62
CA ALA A 75 9.28 -16.66 4.01
C ALA A 75 8.74 -15.21 4.10
N PHE A 76 9.62 -14.22 4.31
CA PHE A 76 9.22 -12.81 4.27
C PHE A 76 8.85 -12.32 2.86
N LEU A 77 9.36 -12.98 1.80
CA LEU A 77 8.93 -12.72 0.43
C LEU A 77 7.52 -13.23 0.16
N ASP A 78 7.13 -14.37 0.75
CA ASP A 78 5.75 -14.86 0.65
C ASP A 78 4.78 -13.85 1.27
N VAL A 79 5.12 -13.33 2.45
CA VAL A 79 4.37 -12.24 3.10
C VAL A 79 4.31 -11.00 2.22
N ALA A 80 5.43 -10.59 1.62
CA ALA A 80 5.50 -9.45 0.72
C ALA A 80 4.56 -9.61 -0.50
N VAL A 81 4.56 -10.78 -1.13
CA VAL A 81 3.69 -11.07 -2.30
C VAL A 81 2.22 -11.06 -1.89
N VAL A 82 1.86 -11.69 -0.78
CA VAL A 82 0.47 -11.69 -0.29
C VAL A 82 0.00 -10.27 0.03
N LEU A 83 0.81 -9.48 0.72
CA LEU A 83 0.49 -8.08 1.03
C LEU A 83 0.36 -7.23 -0.24
N ALA A 84 1.23 -7.43 -1.24
CA ALA A 84 1.15 -6.71 -2.51
C ALA A 84 -0.17 -7.00 -3.25
N LEU A 85 -0.60 -8.26 -3.28
CA LEU A 85 -1.86 -8.66 -3.91
C LEU A 85 -3.08 -8.10 -3.15
N ILE A 86 -3.07 -8.18 -1.82
CA ILE A 86 -4.16 -7.65 -0.99
C ILE A 86 -4.26 -6.13 -1.11
N GLY A 87 -3.12 -5.42 -1.05
CA GLY A 87 -3.05 -3.96 -1.19
C GLY A 87 -3.61 -3.49 -2.53
N PHE A 88 -3.12 -4.10 -3.61
CA PHE A 88 -3.62 -3.80 -4.96
C PHE A 88 -5.14 -4.04 -5.08
N LEU A 89 -5.62 -5.18 -4.57
CA LEU A 89 -7.04 -5.50 -4.59
C LEU A 89 -7.89 -4.50 -3.79
N ALA A 90 -7.41 -4.07 -2.62
CA ALA A 90 -8.09 -3.07 -1.79
C ALA A 90 -8.25 -1.73 -2.53
N THR A 91 -7.20 -1.30 -3.24
CA THR A 91 -7.22 -0.06 -4.03
C THR A 91 -8.17 -0.15 -5.23
N VAL A 92 -8.18 -1.28 -5.96
CA VAL A 92 -9.13 -1.54 -7.05
C VAL A 92 -10.57 -1.59 -6.53
N ALA A 93 -10.80 -2.26 -5.40
CA ALA A 93 -12.11 -2.36 -4.77
C ALA A 93 -12.64 -0.99 -4.37
N LEU A 94 -11.79 -0.12 -3.83
CA LEU A 94 -12.20 1.25 -3.53
C LEU A 94 -12.50 2.05 -4.79
N ALA A 95 -11.65 1.98 -5.82
CA ALA A 95 -11.89 2.70 -7.07
C ALA A 95 -13.28 2.35 -7.64
N ARG A 96 -13.62 1.05 -7.66
CA ARG A 96 -14.96 0.56 -8.04
C ARG A 96 -16.07 1.05 -7.13
N PHE A 97 -15.84 1.12 -5.82
CA PHE A 97 -16.83 1.62 -4.87
C PHE A 97 -17.14 3.11 -5.12
N VAL A 98 -16.11 3.94 -5.35
CA VAL A 98 -16.25 5.37 -5.64
C VAL A 98 -16.97 5.60 -6.98
N GLU A 99 -16.61 4.83 -8.01
CA GLU A 99 -17.27 4.85 -9.33
C GLU A 99 -18.78 4.57 -9.19
N ARG A 100 -19.16 3.49 -8.49
CA ARG A 100 -20.57 3.10 -8.29
C ARG A 100 -21.39 4.14 -7.51
N ARG A 101 -20.78 4.86 -6.57
CA ARG A 101 -21.45 5.94 -5.81
C ARG A 101 -21.71 7.16 -6.68
N THR A 102 -20.80 7.45 -7.61
CA THR A 102 -20.92 8.60 -8.53
C THR A 102 -21.92 8.33 -9.64
N SER A 103 -22.00 7.10 -10.17
CA SER A 103 -22.93 6.72 -11.25
C SER A 103 -24.39 6.51 -10.82
N ARG A 104 -24.78 6.97 -9.63
CA ARG A 104 -26.15 6.92 -9.12
C ARG A 104 -26.93 8.26 -9.06
N PRO A 105 -26.79 9.26 -9.97
CA PRO A 105 -27.48 10.55 -9.79
C PRO A 105 -28.96 10.63 -10.22
N ASP A 106 -29.53 9.69 -10.97
CA ASP A 106 -30.72 10.05 -11.79
C ASP A 106 -32.02 9.24 -11.61
N ALA A 107 -32.06 8.19 -10.80
CA ALA A 107 -33.32 7.45 -10.61
C ALA A 107 -34.41 8.30 -9.92
N GLN A 108 -34.00 9.25 -9.08
CA GLN A 108 -34.93 10.09 -8.30
C GLN A 108 -35.30 11.41 -9.02
N ARG A 109 -34.47 11.86 -9.98
CA ARG A 109 -34.77 13.03 -10.82
C ARG A 109 -35.76 12.69 -11.94
N LEU A 110 -35.69 11.48 -12.48
CA LEU A 110 -36.64 10.98 -13.47
C LEU A 110 -38.04 10.76 -12.89
N HIS A 111 -38.15 10.33 -11.63
CA HIS A 111 -39.44 10.16 -10.96
C HIS A 111 -40.13 11.51 -10.67
N ARG A 112 -39.36 12.50 -10.21
CA ARG A 112 -39.89 13.85 -9.94
C ARG A 112 -40.30 14.60 -11.21
N ALA A 113 -39.55 14.44 -12.30
CA ALA A 113 -39.91 15.01 -13.59
C ALA A 113 -41.19 14.39 -14.20
N GLY A 114 -41.51 13.14 -13.85
CA GLY A 114 -42.77 12.50 -14.20
C GLY A 114 -43.96 13.05 -13.42
N GLU A 115 -43.82 13.19 -12.10
CA GLU A 115 -44.85 13.76 -11.22
C GLU A 115 -45.17 15.23 -11.55
N ASP A 116 -44.15 16.05 -11.81
CA ASP A 116 -44.32 17.47 -12.18
C ASP A 116 -45.01 17.65 -13.55
N SER A 117 -45.05 16.61 -14.38
CA SER A 117 -45.72 16.62 -15.69
C SER A 117 -47.19 16.18 -15.63
N GLU A 118 -47.57 15.39 -14.62
CA GLU A 118 -48.96 14.93 -14.42
C GLU A 118 -49.82 15.96 -13.66
N ASP A 119 -49.23 16.75 -12.76
CA ASP A 119 -49.92 17.83 -12.03
C ASP A 119 -50.15 19.11 -12.87
N GLY A 120 -49.56 19.18 -14.08
CA GLY A 120 -49.63 20.34 -14.97
C GLY A 120 -50.62 20.23 -16.14
N ALA A 121 -51.36 19.12 -16.27
CA ALA A 121 -52.31 18.85 -17.35
C ALA A 121 -53.77 18.82 -16.86
#